data_AF-A0A699KRP1-F1
#
_entry.id   AF-A0A699KRP1-F1
#
_cell.length_a   1.000
_cell.length_b   1.000
_cell.length_c   1.000
_cell.angle_alpha   90.00
_cell.angle_beta   90.00
_cell.angle_gamma   90.00
#
_symmetry.space_group_name_H-M   'P 1'
#
loop_
_entity.id
_entity.type
_entity.pdbx_description
1 polymer ?
#
loop_
_entity_poly.entity_id
_entity_poly.type
_entity_poly.pdbx_seq_one_letter_code
_entity_poly.pdbx_strand_id
1 'polypeptide(L)'
;MQKGDILLVQVYVDDIIFGSTNKELCTTFDKLMKDKFQMSSMGELTFFLGLQVKQKKDRIFISQDKYVAKILRKFGFIYVKSASTPIETEKPLLKDPDGEYVDVHLYRFQVTPKVSHLHAVKRTFRYLKGKPHLGLWFHRDSSFNLVAYSDSDYARASLDKKSTTGGCQFLGCRFISWQYKKHTVVSTSLTEAESVAAASCYAQVLWIQNQLLDYGVRKAV
;
A
#
# COMPACT_ATOMS: atom_id res chain seq x y z
N MET A 1 -32.96 -1.77 16.72
CA MET A 1 -31.96 -2.47 15.89
C MET A 1 -32.70 -3.24 14.80
N GLN A 2 -32.35 -3.06 13.52
CA GLN A 2 -32.87 -3.91 12.45
C GLN A 2 -31.98 -5.14 12.26
N LYS A 3 -32.56 -6.22 11.72
CA LYS A 3 -31.91 -7.55 11.63
C LYS A 3 -30.93 -7.63 10.46
N GLY A 4 -29.84 -6.86 10.55
CA GLY A 4 -28.81 -6.75 9.52
C GLY A 4 -27.84 -5.56 9.66
N ASP A 5 -28.01 -4.70 10.67
CA ASP A 5 -27.06 -3.61 10.91
C ASP A 5 -25.71 -4.13 11.42
N ILE A 6 -24.61 -3.58 10.87
CA ILE A 6 -23.24 -3.93 11.23
C ILE A 6 -22.53 -2.67 11.76
N LEU A 7 -21.79 -2.82 12.86
CA LEU A 7 -20.81 -1.84 13.36
C LEU A 7 -19.43 -2.48 13.28
N LEU A 8 -18.53 -1.88 12.51
CA LEU A 8 -17.12 -2.25 12.44
C LEU A 8 -16.32 -1.29 13.33
N VAL A 9 -15.42 -1.84 14.14
CA VAL A 9 -14.49 -1.11 15.00
C VAL A 9 -13.09 -1.66 14.76
N GLN A 10 -12.15 -0.78 14.41
CA GLN A 10 -10.74 -1.08 14.20
C GLN A 10 -9.92 -0.23 15.17
N VAL A 11 -9.23 -0.90 16.10
CA VAL A 11 -8.31 -0.27 17.05
C VAL A 11 -6.89 -0.35 16.50
N TYR A 12 -6.14 0.75 16.57
CA TYR A 12 -4.74 0.82 16.18
C TYR A 12 -3.97 1.65 17.21
N VAL A 13 -3.31 0.96 18.15
CA VAL A 13 -2.63 1.58 19.30
C VAL A 13 -3.61 2.50 20.05
N ASP A 14 -3.41 3.83 20.01
CA ASP A 14 -4.27 4.82 20.68
C ASP A 14 -5.44 5.31 19.80
N ASP A 15 -5.39 5.08 18.48
CA ASP A 15 -6.42 5.50 17.52
C ASP A 15 -7.53 4.43 17.39
N ILE A 16 -8.78 4.87 17.27
CA ILE A 16 -9.92 4.00 16.94
C ILE A 16 -10.66 4.53 15.72
N ILE A 17 -10.75 3.72 14.67
CA ILE A 17 -11.65 3.93 13.54
C ILE A 17 -12.90 3.09 13.77
N PHE A 18 -14.09 3.66 13.55
CA PHE A 18 -15.34 2.89 13.54
C PHE A 18 -16.28 3.40 12.45
N GLY A 19 -17.16 2.51 11.99
CA GLY A 19 -18.14 2.80 10.95
C GLY A 19 -19.27 1.78 10.94
N SER A 20 -20.47 2.19 10.51
CA SER A 20 -21.66 1.34 10.55
C SER A 20 -22.56 1.59 9.35
N THR A 21 -23.39 0.60 9.02
CA THR A 21 -24.56 0.74 8.15
C THR A 21 -25.56 1.78 8.69
N ASN A 22 -25.59 1.97 10.02
CA ASN A 22 -26.56 2.81 10.71
C ASN A 22 -25.86 3.91 11.53
N LYS A 23 -26.20 5.17 11.23
CA LYS A 23 -25.60 6.36 11.87
C LYS A 23 -25.93 6.44 13.38
N GLU A 24 -27.05 5.86 13.82
CA GLU A 24 -27.42 5.80 15.24
C GLU A 24 -26.43 4.93 16.04
N LEU A 25 -25.94 3.83 15.45
CA LEU A 25 -24.93 2.97 16.09
C LEU A 25 -23.60 3.70 16.26
N CYS A 26 -23.12 4.40 15.23
CA CYS A 26 -21.95 5.27 15.36
C CYS A 26 -22.13 6.34 16.44
N THR A 27 -23.31 6.97 16.50
CA THR A 27 -23.61 8.03 17.49
C THR A 27 -23.71 7.48 18.92
N THR A 28 -24.19 6.24 19.08
CA THR A 28 -24.29 5.55 20.37
C THR A 28 -22.92 5.08 20.86
N PHE A 29 -22.10 4.54 19.95
CA PHE A 29 -20.73 4.12 20.23
C PHE A 29 -19.82 5.31 20.60
N ASP A 30 -19.89 6.41 19.85
CA ASP A 30 -19.16 7.65 20.11
C ASP A 30 -19.43 8.23 21.52
N LYS A 31 -20.68 8.16 21.99
CA LYS A 31 -21.05 8.52 23.38
C LYS A 31 -20.49 7.54 24.39
N LEU A 32 -20.79 6.25 24.24
CA LEU A 32 -20.36 5.18 25.15
C LEU A 32 -18.84 5.21 25.38
N MET A 33 -18.06 5.42 24.33
CA MET A 33 -16.60 5.46 24.42
C MET A 33 -16.09 6.70 25.17
N LYS A 34 -16.73 7.87 25.02
CA LYS A 34 -16.42 9.08 25.83
C LYS A 34 -16.84 8.95 27.29
N ASP A 35 -17.98 8.31 27.54
CA ASP A 35 -18.52 8.11 28.89
C ASP A 35 -17.71 7.06 29.69
N LYS A 36 -16.93 6.22 29.00
CA LYS A 36 -16.09 5.17 29.60
C LYS A 36 -14.59 5.45 29.59
N PHE A 37 -14.09 6.25 28.66
CA PHE A 37 -12.66 6.51 28.47
C PHE A 37 -12.39 7.99 28.20
N GLN A 38 -11.28 8.51 28.71
CA GLN A 38 -10.83 9.88 28.43
C GLN A 38 -10.29 9.98 27.00
N MET A 39 -11.19 10.15 26.01
CA MET A 39 -10.83 10.25 24.60
C MET A 39 -11.59 11.35 23.85
N SER A 40 -10.91 12.00 22.91
CA SER A 40 -11.47 12.99 21.99
C SER A 40 -11.96 12.32 20.70
N SER A 41 -13.21 12.56 20.32
CA SER A 41 -13.72 12.15 19.01
C SER A 41 -13.33 13.15 17.94
N MET A 42 -12.68 12.66 16.89
CA MET A 42 -12.16 13.46 15.77
C MET A 42 -13.21 13.68 14.66
N GLY A 43 -14.44 13.20 14.83
CA GLY A 43 -15.52 13.35 13.86
C GLY A 43 -15.37 12.43 12.64
N GLU A 44 -15.60 12.97 11.44
CA GLU A 44 -15.48 12.22 10.19
C GLU A 44 -14.01 11.92 9.87
N LEU A 45 -13.70 10.67 9.51
CA LEU A 45 -12.35 10.24 9.16
C LEU A 45 -11.83 11.01 7.95
N THR A 46 -10.89 11.93 8.20
CA THR A 46 -10.21 12.76 7.19
C THR A 46 -8.72 12.52 7.11
N PHE A 47 -8.10 11.97 8.16
CA PHE A 47 -6.68 11.60 8.22
C PHE A 47 -6.47 10.36 9.09
N PHE A 48 -5.58 9.46 8.67
CA PHE A 48 -5.12 8.31 9.46
C PHE A 48 -3.73 7.85 8.98
N LEU A 49 -2.78 7.66 9.89
CA LEU A 49 -1.41 7.20 9.59
C LEU A 49 -0.72 7.92 8.40
N GLY A 50 -0.97 9.22 8.24
CA GLY A 50 -0.44 10.04 7.15
C GLY A 50 -1.19 9.94 5.81
N LEU A 51 -2.15 9.02 5.68
CA LEU A 51 -3.14 9.01 4.59
C LEU A 51 -4.15 10.14 4.82
N GLN A 52 -4.49 10.85 3.75
CA GLN A 52 -5.64 11.75 3.69
C GLN A 52 -6.85 11.00 3.12
N VAL A 53 -7.97 11.08 3.83
CA VAL A 53 -9.26 10.54 3.40
C VAL A 53 -10.18 11.71 3.02
N LYS A 54 -10.87 11.59 1.88
CA LYS A 54 -11.94 12.52 1.46
C LYS A 54 -13.17 11.67 1.13
N GLN A 55 -14.13 11.63 2.06
CA GLN A 55 -15.37 10.87 1.88
C GLN A 55 -16.36 11.67 1.02
N LYS A 56 -17.15 10.95 0.22
CA LYS A 56 -18.31 11.46 -0.54
C LYS A 56 -19.40 10.40 -0.49
N LYS A 57 -20.65 10.78 -0.77
CA LYS A 57 -21.82 9.88 -0.73
C LYS A 57 -21.56 8.54 -1.42
N ASP A 58 -20.96 8.57 -2.60
CA ASP A 58 -20.90 7.43 -3.53
C ASP A 58 -19.47 6.85 -3.63
N ARG A 59 -18.48 7.48 -2.99
CA ARG A 59 -17.06 7.10 -3.10
C ARG A 59 -16.15 7.74 -2.05
N ILE A 60 -15.13 7.01 -1.64
CA ILE A 60 -14.04 7.50 -0.79
C ILE A 60 -12.78 7.71 -1.65
N PHE A 61 -12.06 8.80 -1.41
CA PHE A 61 -10.71 9.03 -1.97
C PHE A 61 -9.66 8.92 -0.86
N ILE A 62 -8.59 8.17 -1.11
CA ILE A 62 -7.44 8.03 -0.20
C ILE A 62 -6.18 8.48 -0.93
N SER A 63 -5.43 9.42 -0.36
CA SER A 63 -4.21 9.97 -0.96
C SER A 63 -3.16 10.38 0.07
N GLN A 64 -1.99 10.85 -0.39
CA GLN A 64 -0.89 11.31 0.48
C GLN A 64 -0.45 12.75 0.19
N ASP A 65 -1.30 13.59 -0.43
CA ASP A 65 -1.02 14.97 -0.85
C ASP A 65 -0.23 15.78 0.21
N LYS A 66 -0.70 15.79 1.46
CA LYS A 66 -0.05 16.51 2.57
C LYS A 66 1.32 15.94 2.94
N TYR A 67 1.50 14.62 2.89
CA TYR A 67 2.80 13.98 3.16
C TYR A 67 3.79 14.26 2.02
N VAL A 68 3.33 14.17 0.77
CA VAL A 68 4.10 14.55 -0.43
C VAL A 68 4.53 16.02 -0.36
N ALA A 69 3.63 16.95 -0.03
CA ALA A 69 3.97 18.36 0.17
C ALA A 69 4.99 18.56 1.31
N LYS A 70 4.82 17.85 2.44
CA LYS A 70 5.73 17.91 3.60
C LYS A 70 7.14 17.43 3.26
N ILE A 71 7.29 16.31 2.54
CA ILE A 71 8.59 15.74 2.20
C ILE A 71 9.28 16.54 1.07
N LEU A 72 8.54 16.99 0.05
CA LEU A 72 9.08 17.85 -1.01
C LEU A 72 9.57 19.20 -0.44
N ARG A 73 8.85 19.77 0.55
CA ARG A 73 9.32 20.97 1.27
C ARG A 73 10.58 20.68 2.08
N LYS A 74 10.63 19.59 2.85
CA LYS A 74 11.78 19.23 3.71
C LYS A 74 13.09 19.11 2.93
N PHE A 75 13.05 18.65 1.68
CA PHE A 75 14.24 18.44 0.85
C PHE A 75 14.41 19.47 -0.29
N GLY A 76 13.65 20.56 -0.31
CA GLY A 76 13.80 21.65 -1.29
C GLY A 76 13.26 21.36 -2.71
N PHE A 77 12.45 20.31 -2.89
CA PHE A 77 11.98 19.86 -4.21
C PHE A 77 10.79 20.64 -4.80
N ILE A 78 10.24 21.64 -4.09
CA ILE A 78 9.05 22.42 -4.52
C ILE A 78 9.26 23.06 -5.90
N TYR A 79 10.42 23.67 -6.14
CA TYR A 79 10.68 24.44 -7.36
C TYR A 79 11.42 23.65 -8.46
N VAL A 80 11.74 22.39 -8.21
CA VAL A 80 12.52 21.55 -9.15
C VAL A 80 11.66 21.13 -10.35
N LYS A 81 12.27 20.93 -11.53
CA LYS A 81 11.60 20.36 -12.72
C LYS A 81 11.05 18.96 -12.39
N SER A 82 9.81 18.69 -12.77
CA SER A 82 9.16 17.39 -12.56
C SER A 82 9.69 16.31 -13.51
N ALA A 83 9.47 15.06 -13.14
CA ALA A 83 9.70 13.89 -14.00
C ALA A 83 8.37 13.22 -14.35
N SER A 84 8.25 12.68 -15.57
CA SER A 84 7.06 11.93 -16.03
C SER A 84 6.98 10.53 -15.41
N THR A 85 8.13 9.90 -15.17
CA THR A 85 8.28 8.54 -14.64
C THR A 85 9.20 8.51 -13.41
N PRO A 86 8.92 7.65 -12.41
CA PRO A 86 9.77 7.52 -11.22
C PRO A 86 11.13 6.86 -11.53
N ILE A 87 11.15 5.90 -12.46
CA ILE A 87 12.35 5.24 -12.97
C ILE A 87 12.91 5.98 -14.20
N GLU A 88 14.21 5.86 -14.44
CA GLU A 88 14.90 6.44 -15.60
C GLU A 88 14.76 5.53 -16.82
N THR A 89 14.25 6.07 -17.94
CA THR A 89 13.80 5.28 -19.11
C THR A 89 14.86 5.10 -20.20
N GLU A 90 15.92 5.90 -20.17
CA GLU A 90 16.89 6.04 -21.28
C GLU A 90 18.25 5.39 -20.99
N LYS A 91 18.40 4.72 -19.84
CA LYS A 91 19.60 3.94 -19.50
C LYS A 91 19.21 2.50 -19.16
N PRO A 92 19.71 1.49 -19.90
CA PRO A 92 19.71 0.12 -19.42
C PRO A 92 20.41 0.04 -18.06
N LEU A 93 19.94 -0.86 -17.18
CA LEU A 93 20.60 -1.14 -15.91
C LEU A 93 21.84 -2.01 -16.14
N LEU A 94 22.88 -1.40 -16.71
CA LEU A 94 24.20 -2.00 -16.87
C LEU A 94 24.85 -2.21 -15.49
N LYS A 95 25.69 -3.25 -15.37
CA LYS A 95 26.62 -3.33 -14.23
C LYS A 95 27.64 -2.21 -14.37
N ASP A 96 27.85 -1.49 -13.26
CA ASP A 96 28.90 -0.50 -13.09
C ASP A 96 30.25 -1.23 -13.00
N PRO A 97 31.16 -1.08 -13.98
CA PRO A 97 32.42 -1.83 -14.01
C PRO A 97 33.42 -1.35 -12.95
N ASP A 98 33.35 -0.08 -12.57
CA ASP A 98 34.20 0.56 -11.57
C ASP A 98 33.56 0.53 -10.16
N GLY A 99 32.34 0.00 -10.05
CA GLY A 99 31.56 -0.01 -8.83
C GLY A 99 31.98 -1.12 -7.86
N GLU A 100 32.69 -0.75 -6.78
CA GLU A 100 33.15 -1.67 -5.73
C GLU A 100 32.10 -2.72 -5.32
N TYR A 101 32.58 -3.97 -5.15
CA TYR A 101 31.79 -5.13 -4.77
C TYR A 101 31.11 -4.91 -3.41
N VAL A 102 29.78 -4.80 -3.44
CA VAL A 102 28.98 -4.67 -2.23
C VAL A 102 28.35 -6.02 -1.90
N ASP A 103 28.78 -6.61 -0.78
CA ASP A 103 28.03 -7.66 -0.08
C ASP A 103 26.57 -7.20 0.19
N VAL A 104 25.63 -8.12 0.39
CA VAL A 104 24.20 -7.82 0.54
C VAL A 104 23.79 -7.56 2.01
N HIS A 105 24.53 -8.06 3.00
CA HIS A 105 24.00 -8.29 4.35
C HIS A 105 23.78 -7.08 5.29
N LEU A 106 24.39 -5.90 5.09
CA LEU A 106 24.17 -4.69 5.93
C LEU A 106 22.78 -4.02 5.76
N TYR A 107 21.79 -4.74 5.19
CA TYR A 107 20.42 -4.30 4.94
C TYR A 107 20.08 -3.33 3.76
N ARG A 108 20.93 -2.73 2.90
CA ARG A 108 22.39 -2.51 2.85
C ARG A 108 22.74 -1.02 2.92
N PHE A 109 21.96 -0.19 2.24
CA PHE A 109 22.40 1.14 1.80
C PHE A 109 21.89 2.32 2.64
N GLN A 110 21.24 2.08 3.79
CA GLN A 110 21.12 3.13 4.81
C GLN A 110 22.49 3.43 5.45
N VAL A 111 23.35 2.41 5.59
CA VAL A 111 24.70 2.54 6.16
C VAL A 111 25.71 3.12 5.15
N THR A 112 25.52 2.88 3.85
CA THR A 112 26.49 3.29 2.81
C THR A 112 25.81 3.70 1.48
N PRO A 113 25.08 4.84 1.44
CA PRO A 113 24.34 5.25 0.24
C PRO A 113 25.24 5.70 -0.93
N LYS A 114 25.26 4.95 -2.04
CA LYS A 114 25.93 5.35 -3.30
C LYS A 114 25.21 6.52 -4.00
N VAL A 115 25.94 7.29 -4.81
CA VAL A 115 25.43 8.45 -5.59
C VAL A 115 24.26 8.07 -6.51
N SER A 116 24.28 6.87 -7.08
CA SER A 116 23.18 6.29 -7.87
C SER A 116 21.86 6.22 -7.08
N HIS A 117 21.89 5.85 -5.80
CA HIS A 117 20.70 5.80 -4.94
C HIS A 117 20.16 7.20 -4.68
N LEU A 118 21.05 8.19 -4.49
CA LEU A 118 20.66 9.60 -4.38
C LEU A 118 20.01 10.10 -5.67
N HIS A 119 20.52 9.73 -6.85
CA HIS A 119 19.89 10.07 -8.13
C HIS A 119 18.49 9.46 -8.29
N ALA A 120 18.31 8.19 -7.90
CA ALA A 120 17.00 7.53 -7.89
C ALA A 120 16.01 8.25 -6.95
N VAL A 121 16.39 8.53 -5.70
CA VAL A 121 15.53 9.26 -4.73
C VAL A 121 15.18 10.67 -5.24
N LYS A 122 16.17 11.41 -5.79
CA LYS A 122 15.93 12.71 -6.43
C LYS A 122 14.96 12.59 -7.61
N ARG A 123 15.01 11.52 -8.42
CA ARG A 123 14.04 11.28 -9.51
C ARG A 123 12.63 10.98 -8.96
N THR A 124 12.50 10.15 -7.93
CA THR A 124 11.22 9.90 -7.26
C THR A 124 10.59 11.19 -6.72
N PHE A 125 11.37 12.08 -6.09
CA PHE A 125 10.85 13.38 -5.65
C PHE A 125 10.42 14.29 -6.82
N ARG A 126 11.16 14.30 -7.94
CA ARG A 126 10.73 14.99 -9.18
C ARG A 126 9.43 14.41 -9.76
N TYR A 127 9.23 13.11 -9.67
CA TYR A 127 7.99 12.45 -10.10
C TYR A 127 6.81 12.81 -9.19
N LEU A 128 6.97 12.69 -7.87
CA LEU A 128 5.94 13.07 -6.89
C LEU A 128 5.52 14.55 -7.03
N LYS A 129 6.47 15.45 -7.30
CA LYS A 129 6.20 16.86 -7.60
C LYS A 129 5.38 17.06 -8.89
N GLY A 130 5.47 16.13 -9.85
CA GLY A 130 4.64 16.12 -11.06
C GLY A 130 3.27 15.46 -10.89
N LYS A 131 3.03 14.71 -9.80
CA LYS A 131 1.78 14.00 -9.51
C LYS A 131 1.36 14.15 -8.01
N PRO A 132 1.26 15.37 -7.45
CA PRO A 132 1.07 15.57 -6.01
C PRO A 132 -0.33 15.21 -5.48
N HIS A 133 -1.32 15.02 -6.37
CA HIS A 133 -2.71 14.69 -6.04
C HIS A 133 -3.08 13.24 -6.45
N LEU A 134 -2.09 12.36 -6.55
CA LEU A 134 -2.33 10.95 -6.86
C LEU A 134 -2.92 10.21 -5.64
N GLY A 135 -3.96 9.44 -5.87
CA GLY A 135 -4.68 8.69 -4.84
C GLY A 135 -5.65 7.68 -5.43
N LEU A 136 -6.22 6.85 -4.57
CA LEU A 136 -7.12 5.75 -4.92
C LEU A 136 -8.58 6.16 -4.71
N TRP A 137 -9.46 5.75 -5.63
CA TRP A 137 -10.91 5.95 -5.55
C TRP A 137 -11.62 4.63 -5.25
N PHE A 138 -12.31 4.57 -4.11
CA PHE A 138 -13.12 3.43 -3.68
C PHE A 138 -14.60 3.78 -3.90
N HIS A 139 -15.18 3.30 -4.99
CA HIS A 139 -16.59 3.52 -5.31
C HIS A 139 -17.50 2.57 -4.52
N ARG A 140 -18.64 3.09 -4.03
CA ARG A 140 -19.63 2.34 -3.25
C ARG A 140 -20.17 1.15 -4.05
N ASP A 141 -20.61 1.41 -5.28
CA ASP A 141 -21.42 0.50 -6.09
C ASP A 141 -20.58 -0.53 -6.89
N SER A 142 -19.28 -0.62 -6.59
CA SER A 142 -18.40 -1.61 -7.21
C SER A 142 -18.52 -2.98 -6.53
N SER A 143 -18.37 -4.04 -7.31
CA SER A 143 -18.60 -5.42 -6.86
C SER A 143 -17.58 -5.90 -5.83
N PHE A 144 -17.94 -6.94 -5.08
CA PHE A 144 -17.08 -7.59 -4.08
C PHE A 144 -16.32 -8.80 -4.65
N ASN A 145 -16.24 -8.92 -5.98
CA ASN A 145 -15.48 -9.95 -6.67
C ASN A 145 -13.98 -9.73 -6.37
N LEU A 146 -13.37 -10.66 -5.63
CA LEU A 146 -11.95 -10.59 -5.28
C LEU A 146 -11.12 -11.12 -6.46
N VAL A 147 -10.31 -10.26 -7.06
CA VAL A 147 -9.41 -10.58 -8.17
C VAL A 147 -7.98 -10.33 -7.71
N ALA A 148 -7.07 -11.28 -7.98
CA ALA A 148 -5.68 -11.15 -7.62
C ALA A 148 -4.77 -11.51 -8.81
N TYR A 149 -3.68 -10.76 -8.94
CA TYR A 149 -2.62 -11.02 -9.90
C TYR A 149 -1.33 -11.34 -9.14
N SER A 150 -0.51 -12.21 -9.71
CA SER A 150 0.80 -12.60 -9.19
C SER A 150 1.78 -12.68 -10.36
N ASP A 151 3.03 -12.29 -10.11
CA ASP A 151 4.12 -12.28 -11.08
C ASP A 151 5.45 -12.59 -10.37
N SER A 152 6.43 -13.12 -11.10
CA SER A 152 7.75 -13.43 -10.53
C SER A 152 8.91 -13.10 -11.46
N ASP A 153 9.77 -12.19 -11.00
CA ASP A 153 11.07 -11.92 -11.63
C ASP A 153 12.05 -13.04 -11.27
N TYR A 154 12.14 -14.09 -12.10
CA TYR A 154 13.13 -15.16 -11.96
C TYR A 154 14.55 -14.65 -12.22
N ALA A 155 15.50 -14.99 -11.31
CA ALA A 155 16.95 -14.78 -11.42
C ALA A 155 17.48 -13.37 -11.74
N ARG A 156 16.63 -12.35 -11.86
CA ARG A 156 16.96 -10.98 -12.30
C ARG A 156 17.92 -10.24 -11.35
N ALA A 157 18.02 -10.68 -10.10
CA ALA A 157 18.99 -10.19 -9.11
C ALA A 157 20.41 -10.74 -9.37
N SER A 158 21.18 -10.04 -10.21
CA SER A 158 22.54 -10.44 -10.68
C SER A 158 23.66 -10.50 -9.63
N LEU A 159 23.32 -10.54 -8.33
CA LEU A 159 24.22 -10.64 -7.18
C LEU A 159 23.97 -11.91 -6.34
N ASP A 160 22.72 -12.33 -6.14
CA ASP A 160 22.35 -13.50 -5.33
C ASP A 160 21.39 -14.50 -6.01
N LYS A 161 21.02 -14.25 -7.28
CA LYS A 161 20.13 -15.08 -8.12
C LYS A 161 18.70 -15.30 -7.57
N LYS A 162 18.34 -14.73 -6.42
CA LYS A 162 17.01 -14.94 -5.81
C LYS A 162 15.93 -14.20 -6.59
N SER A 163 14.84 -14.91 -6.87
CA SER A 163 13.65 -14.37 -7.54
C SER A 163 12.93 -13.34 -6.68
N THR A 164 12.05 -12.54 -7.30
CA THR A 164 11.20 -11.57 -6.59
C THR A 164 9.74 -11.75 -6.99
N THR A 165 8.87 -11.96 -6.00
CA THR A 165 7.41 -11.99 -6.18
C THR A 165 6.84 -10.58 -6.23
N GLY A 166 6.06 -10.28 -7.26
CA GLY A 166 5.08 -9.21 -7.27
C GLY A 166 3.66 -9.77 -7.11
N GLY A 167 2.75 -9.02 -6.49
CA GLY A 167 1.33 -9.38 -6.49
C GLY A 167 0.45 -8.22 -6.07
N CYS A 168 -0.81 -8.22 -6.52
CA CYS A 168 -1.79 -7.20 -6.18
C CYS A 168 -3.20 -7.76 -6.15
N GLN A 169 -4.02 -7.21 -5.26
CA GLN A 169 -5.38 -7.69 -4.97
C GLN A 169 -6.39 -6.54 -5.13
N PHE A 170 -7.50 -6.86 -5.78
CA PHE A 170 -8.59 -5.95 -6.14
C PHE A 170 -9.94 -6.49 -5.66
N LEU A 171 -10.79 -5.60 -5.16
CA LEU A 171 -12.15 -5.90 -4.73
C LEU A 171 -13.14 -5.20 -5.67
N GLY A 172 -13.55 -5.90 -6.72
CA GLY A 172 -14.10 -5.30 -7.93
C GLY A 172 -13.03 -4.47 -8.64
N CYS A 173 -13.30 -3.19 -8.92
CA CYS A 173 -12.31 -2.26 -9.49
C CYS A 173 -11.42 -1.57 -8.43
N ARG A 174 -11.55 -1.92 -7.14
CA ARG A 174 -10.86 -1.25 -6.02
C ARG A 174 -9.55 -1.95 -5.70
N PHE A 175 -8.41 -1.33 -5.95
CA PHE A 175 -7.10 -1.81 -5.47
C PHE A 175 -7.06 -1.77 -3.93
N ILE A 176 -6.92 -2.93 -3.28
CA ILE A 176 -6.97 -3.05 -1.81
C ILE A 176 -5.64 -3.44 -1.18
N SER A 177 -4.80 -4.22 -1.88
CA SER A 177 -3.50 -4.66 -1.36
C SER A 177 -2.50 -4.91 -2.48
N TRP A 178 -1.22 -4.92 -2.12
CA TRP A 178 -0.12 -5.35 -2.97
C TRP A 178 1.05 -5.85 -2.14
N GLN A 179 1.89 -6.66 -2.76
CA GLN A 179 3.13 -7.16 -2.19
C GLN A 179 4.24 -7.14 -3.24
N TYR A 180 5.44 -6.79 -2.80
CA TYR A 180 6.66 -6.93 -3.57
C TYR A 180 7.74 -7.49 -2.63
N LYS A 181 8.07 -8.77 -2.80
CA LYS A 181 8.84 -9.54 -1.81
C LYS A 181 9.90 -10.39 -2.51
N LYS A 182 11.16 -10.13 -2.16
CA LYS A 182 12.29 -10.96 -2.60
C LYS A 182 12.25 -12.33 -1.90
N HIS A 183 12.56 -13.39 -2.63
CA HIS A 183 12.56 -14.74 -2.06
C HIS A 183 13.69 -14.91 -1.04
N THR A 184 13.46 -15.71 -0.01
CA THR A 184 14.48 -16.08 0.98
C THR A 184 15.46 -17.11 0.41
N VAL A 185 14.96 -18.05 -0.38
CA VAL A 185 15.68 -19.11 -1.08
C VAL A 185 15.91 -18.71 -2.56
N VAL A 186 16.92 -19.30 -3.21
CA VAL A 186 17.14 -19.19 -4.66
C VAL A 186 16.25 -20.20 -5.36
N SER A 187 15.35 -19.74 -6.24
CA SER A 187 14.58 -20.65 -7.09
C SER A 187 15.48 -21.30 -8.14
N THR A 188 15.34 -22.60 -8.34
CA THR A 188 16.08 -23.40 -9.33
C THR A 188 15.51 -23.32 -10.74
N SER A 189 14.23 -22.92 -10.86
CA SER A 189 13.53 -22.75 -12.14
C SER A 189 12.56 -21.56 -12.10
N LEU A 190 12.13 -21.12 -13.30
CA LEU A 190 11.07 -20.12 -13.45
C LEU A 190 9.75 -20.59 -12.81
N THR A 191 9.32 -21.83 -13.11
CA THR A 191 8.07 -22.40 -12.59
C THR A 191 8.05 -22.53 -11.06
N GLU A 192 9.21 -22.76 -10.43
CA GLU A 192 9.33 -22.71 -8.96
C GLU A 192 9.15 -21.27 -8.43
N ALA A 193 9.72 -20.27 -9.10
CA ALA A 193 9.55 -18.87 -8.73
C ALA A 193 8.08 -18.41 -8.87
N GLU A 194 7.43 -18.79 -9.97
CA GLU A 194 6.02 -18.54 -10.24
C GLU A 194 5.12 -19.23 -9.21
N SER A 195 5.44 -20.47 -8.83
CA SER A 195 4.68 -21.23 -7.82
C SER A 195 4.79 -20.60 -6.43
N VAL A 196 5.97 -20.13 -6.03
CA VAL A 196 6.18 -19.41 -4.75
C VAL A 196 5.46 -18.06 -4.75
N ALA A 197 5.44 -17.36 -5.89
CA ALA A 197 4.68 -16.12 -6.05
C ALA A 197 3.17 -16.37 -5.97
N ALA A 198 2.65 -17.36 -6.71
CA ALA A 198 1.25 -17.75 -6.70
C ALA A 198 0.78 -18.16 -5.29
N ALA A 199 1.54 -19.01 -4.59
CA ALA A 199 1.25 -19.41 -3.20
C ALA A 199 1.24 -18.19 -2.24
N SER A 200 2.21 -17.28 -2.38
CA SER A 200 2.27 -16.04 -1.60
C SER A 200 1.10 -15.10 -1.89
N CYS A 201 0.57 -15.08 -3.12
CA CYS A 201 -0.60 -14.28 -3.48
C CYS A 201 -1.91 -14.93 -3.00
N TYR A 202 -2.02 -16.25 -3.12
CA TYR A 202 -3.16 -17.04 -2.66
C TYR A 202 -3.35 -16.96 -1.14
N ALA A 203 -2.25 -16.95 -0.36
CA ALA A 203 -2.31 -16.74 1.09
C ALA A 203 -2.93 -15.37 1.48
N GLN A 204 -2.64 -14.30 0.72
CA GLN A 204 -3.29 -12.99 0.91
C GLN A 204 -4.77 -13.04 0.53
N VAL A 205 -5.11 -13.71 -0.59
CA VAL A 205 -6.50 -13.89 -1.05
C VAL A 205 -7.34 -14.62 0.01
N LEU A 206 -6.85 -15.73 0.58
CA LEU A 206 -7.52 -16.45 1.65
C LEU A 206 -7.75 -15.59 2.89
N TRP A 207 -6.76 -14.80 3.30
CA TRP A 207 -6.89 -13.89 4.45
C TRP A 207 -7.98 -12.82 4.20
N ILE A 208 -8.00 -12.23 3.00
CA ILE A 208 -9.03 -11.27 2.59
C ILE A 208 -10.41 -11.93 2.51
N GLN A 209 -10.52 -13.16 2.00
CA GLN A 209 -11.80 -13.90 1.95
C GLN A 209 -12.35 -14.17 3.35
N ASN A 210 -11.52 -14.62 4.29
CA ASN A 210 -11.94 -14.83 5.67
C ASN A 210 -12.41 -13.52 6.32
N GLN A 211 -11.66 -12.43 6.15
CA GLN A 211 -12.04 -11.11 6.65
C GLN A 211 -13.36 -10.60 6.04
N LEU A 212 -13.62 -10.87 4.76
CA LEU A 212 -14.90 -10.56 4.10
C LEU A 212 -16.06 -11.40 4.64
N LEU A 213 -15.83 -12.68 4.98
CA LEU A 213 -16.82 -13.55 5.62
C LEU A 213 -17.16 -13.09 7.04
N ASP A 214 -16.16 -12.65 7.83
CA ASP A 214 -16.37 -12.03 9.14
C ASP A 214 -17.23 -10.75 9.05
N TYR A 215 -17.08 -9.98 7.96
CA TYR A 215 -17.93 -8.84 7.63
C TYR A 215 -19.28 -9.22 6.98
N GLY A 216 -19.61 -10.51 6.92
CA GLY A 216 -20.89 -11.03 6.41
C GLY A 216 -21.01 -11.09 4.88
N VAL A 217 -19.95 -10.82 4.12
CA VAL A 217 -19.95 -10.76 2.66
C VAL A 217 -19.81 -12.17 2.06
N ARG A 218 -20.93 -12.90 1.98
CA ARG A 218 -20.99 -14.30 1.53
C ARG A 218 -20.84 -14.53 0.01
N LYS A 219 -20.57 -13.49 -0.78
CA LYS A 219 -20.34 -13.57 -2.24
C LYS A 219 -18.94 -13.05 -2.57
N ALA A 220 -17.97 -13.95 -2.44
CA ALA A 220 -16.57 -13.74 -2.82
C ALA A 220 -16.04 -14.92 -3.70
N VAL A 221 -16.95 -15.45 -4.53
CA VAL A 221 -16.77 -16.40 -5.64
C VAL A 221 -17.69 -15.92 -6.77
#